data_AF-A0A351WJD9-F1
#
_entry.id   AF-A0A351WJD9-F1
#
_cell.length_a   1.000
_cell.length_b   1.000
_cell.length_c   1.000
_cell.angle_alpha   90.00
_cell.angle_beta   90.00
_cell.angle_gamma   90.00
#
_symmetry.space_group_name_H-M   'P 1'
#
loop_
_entity.id
_entity.type
_entity.pdbx_description
1 polymer ?
#
loop_
_entity_poly.entity_id
_entity_poly.type
_entity_poly.pdbx_seq_one_letter_code
_entity_poly.pdbx_strand_id
1 'polypeptide(L)'
;MKIPLLIAIAFLMPIAVPAQMEELRPPPPPRAMPKEAHLEKWLAHIREKNPEEYDQLIKLREADPEAFRAELRERLRYRRHMAHLKETPKLYEFLMSLPPEERNRILDRLAPPPHDRSERFGDRKGPNPEMGAMEDEIRTMVKTYRKTEKPGEKQQIQADIRNRLERLFDLRGQQRLQMIAEAEQDLQVLKKQLDERQANREKIIERRLGELLHEDDLAW
;
A
#
# COMPACT_ATOMS: atom_id res chain seq x y z
N MET A 1 10.85 28.69 -53.63
CA MET A 1 9.48 28.50 -53.11
C MET A 1 9.58 28.33 -51.60
N LYS A 2 8.97 29.24 -50.82
CA LYS A 2 9.05 29.26 -49.34
C LYS A 2 7.68 28.87 -48.79
N ILE A 3 7.61 27.84 -47.96
CA ILE A 3 6.39 27.41 -47.25
C ILE A 3 6.47 27.98 -45.82
N PRO A 4 5.50 28.77 -45.33
CA PRO A 4 5.52 29.24 -43.95
C PRO A 4 4.96 28.16 -43.01
N LEU A 5 5.71 27.94 -41.93
CA LEU A 5 5.40 27.05 -40.81
C LEU A 5 4.40 27.74 -39.87
N LEU A 6 3.15 27.25 -39.81
CA LEU A 6 2.14 27.69 -38.84
C LEU A 6 2.25 26.83 -37.58
N ILE A 7 2.75 27.42 -36.50
CA ILE A 7 2.80 26.82 -35.17
C ILE A 7 1.44 27.06 -34.50
N ALA A 8 0.63 26.01 -34.37
CA ALA A 8 -0.59 26.03 -33.58
C ALA A 8 -0.23 25.76 -32.11
N ILE A 9 -0.32 26.80 -31.27
CA ILE A 9 -0.17 26.71 -29.82
C ILE A 9 -1.52 26.22 -29.25
N ALA A 10 -1.58 24.95 -28.86
CA ALA A 10 -2.71 24.39 -28.12
C ALA A 10 -2.63 24.84 -26.65
N PHE A 11 -3.55 25.72 -26.25
CA PHE A 11 -3.76 26.12 -24.86
C PHE A 11 -4.29 24.93 -24.06
N LEU A 12 -3.45 24.37 -23.17
CA LEU A 12 -3.87 23.42 -22.14
C LEU A 12 -4.50 24.22 -21.00
N MET A 13 -5.83 24.32 -20.96
CA MET A 13 -6.52 24.80 -19.76
C MET A 13 -6.62 23.67 -18.73
N PRO A 14 -6.37 23.93 -17.43
CA PRO A 14 -6.60 22.96 -16.38
C PRO A 14 -8.10 22.72 -16.22
N ILE A 15 -8.53 21.47 -16.40
CA ILE A 15 -9.89 21.03 -16.09
C ILE A 15 -10.02 21.04 -14.56
N ALA A 16 -10.69 22.05 -14.02
CA ALA A 16 -11.10 22.05 -12.62
C ALA A 16 -12.18 20.97 -12.45
N VAL A 17 -11.83 19.88 -11.77
CA VAL A 17 -12.79 18.84 -11.38
C VAL A 17 -13.70 19.44 -10.29
N PRO A 18 -15.02 19.54 -10.50
CA PRO A 18 -15.92 20.12 -9.51
C PRO A 18 -15.95 19.25 -8.25
N ALA A 19 -15.85 19.89 -7.08
CA ALA A 19 -15.84 19.26 -5.75
C ALA A 19 -17.10 18.43 -5.40
N GLN A 20 -18.13 18.48 -6.25
CA GLN A 20 -19.39 17.74 -6.09
C GLN A 20 -19.29 16.27 -6.53
N MET A 21 -18.18 15.81 -7.11
CA MET A 21 -17.97 14.41 -7.49
C MET A 21 -17.36 13.52 -6.39
N GLU A 22 -17.01 14.07 -5.22
CA GLU A 22 -16.47 13.30 -4.10
C GLU A 22 -17.54 12.40 -3.43
N GLU A 23 -18.83 12.74 -3.58
CA GLU A 23 -19.94 12.14 -2.83
C GLU A 23 -20.49 10.83 -3.45
N LEU A 24 -19.98 10.42 -4.62
CA LEU A 24 -20.41 9.21 -5.34
C LEU A 24 -19.38 8.07 -5.31
N ARG A 25 -18.33 8.17 -4.50
CA ARG A 25 -17.41 7.03 -4.32
C ARG A 25 -18.17 5.91 -3.60
N PRO A 26 -18.34 4.72 -4.21
CA PRO A 26 -18.92 3.59 -3.49
C PRO A 26 -18.08 3.32 -2.23
N PRO A 27 -18.71 2.96 -1.11
CA PRO A 27 -17.98 2.64 0.11
C PRO A 27 -16.93 1.57 -0.23
N PRO A 28 -15.68 1.70 0.28
CA PRO A 28 -14.65 0.73 -0.01
C PRO A 28 -15.19 -0.68 0.32
N PRO A 29 -14.92 -1.68 -0.53
CA PRO A 29 -15.41 -3.03 -0.29
C PRO A 29 -14.99 -3.49 1.11
N PRO A 30 -15.85 -4.23 1.84
CA PRO A 30 -15.53 -4.70 3.17
C PRO A 30 -14.23 -5.49 3.12
N ARG A 31 -13.21 -5.04 3.87
CA ARG A 31 -11.92 -5.72 3.96
C ARG A 31 -12.16 -7.19 4.33
N ALA A 32 -11.60 -8.11 3.53
CA ALA A 32 -11.75 -9.54 3.75
C ALA A 32 -11.35 -9.91 5.19
N MET A 33 -12.21 -10.67 5.86
CA MET A 33 -11.98 -11.16 7.22
C MET A 33 -10.70 -12.00 7.29
N PRO A 34 -10.04 -12.06 8.46
CA PRO A 34 -9.07 -13.12 8.72
C PRO A 34 -9.72 -14.47 8.38
N LYS A 35 -8.98 -15.36 7.71
CA LYS A 35 -9.48 -16.71 7.39
C LYS A 35 -10.04 -17.35 8.68
N GLU A 36 -11.23 -17.95 8.61
CA GLU A 36 -12.00 -18.43 9.77
C GLU A 36 -11.16 -19.23 10.79
N ALA A 37 -10.22 -20.04 10.30
CA ALA A 37 -9.28 -20.81 11.13
C ALA A 37 -8.38 -19.96 12.05
N HIS A 38 -8.03 -18.73 11.68
CA HIS A 38 -7.26 -17.82 12.55
C HIS A 38 -8.15 -17.14 13.60
N LEU A 39 -9.42 -16.89 13.27
CA LEU A 39 -10.40 -16.31 14.17
C LEU A 39 -10.74 -17.28 15.31
N GLU A 40 -10.98 -18.55 15.00
CA GLU A 40 -11.30 -19.56 16.00
C GLU A 40 -10.17 -19.79 17.00
N LYS A 41 -8.92 -19.84 16.52
CA LYS A 41 -7.74 -19.92 17.39
C LYS A 41 -7.63 -18.73 18.33
N TRP A 42 -7.96 -17.54 17.86
CA TRP A 42 -7.94 -16.33 18.68
C TRP A 42 -9.06 -16.33 19.73
N LEU A 43 -10.27 -16.73 19.34
CA LEU A 43 -11.40 -16.86 20.25
C LEU A 43 -11.16 -17.91 21.34
N ALA A 44 -10.55 -19.05 20.98
CA ALA A 44 -10.13 -20.07 21.94
C ALA A 44 -9.14 -19.51 22.98
N HIS A 45 -8.19 -18.69 22.53
CA HIS A 45 -7.24 -18.03 23.43
C HIS A 45 -7.90 -17.01 24.38
N ILE A 46 -8.94 -16.30 23.91
CA ILE A 46 -9.71 -15.39 24.77
C ILE A 46 -10.52 -16.20 25.78
N ARG A 47 -11.18 -17.28 25.36
CA ARG A 47 -11.94 -18.16 26.26
C ARG A 47 -11.09 -18.67 27.42
N GLU A 48 -9.84 -19.01 27.16
CA GLU A 48 -8.89 -19.48 28.17
C GLU A 48 -8.46 -18.38 29.15
N LYS A 49 -8.22 -17.15 28.66
CA LYS A 49 -7.68 -16.06 29.48
C LYS A 49 -8.74 -15.16 30.12
N ASN A 50 -9.88 -15.01 29.47
CA ASN A 50 -10.97 -14.13 29.88
C ASN A 50 -12.31 -14.68 29.37
N PRO A 51 -12.94 -15.62 30.12
CA PRO A 51 -14.17 -16.28 29.68
C PRO A 51 -15.37 -15.33 29.58
N GLU A 52 -15.47 -14.31 30.44
CA GLU A 52 -16.57 -13.34 30.40
C GLU A 52 -16.55 -12.51 29.11
N GLU A 53 -15.36 -12.11 28.68
CA GLU A 53 -15.14 -11.37 27.44
C GLU A 53 -15.43 -12.23 26.20
N TYR A 54 -15.11 -13.52 26.27
CA TYR A 54 -15.49 -14.47 25.22
C TYR A 54 -17.01 -14.54 25.08
N ASP A 55 -17.75 -14.65 26.18
CA ASP A 55 -19.21 -14.73 26.15
C ASP A 55 -19.85 -13.46 25.59
N GLN A 56 -19.30 -12.28 25.91
CA GLN A 56 -19.73 -11.01 25.31
C GLN A 56 -19.52 -10.98 23.79
N LEU A 57 -18.37 -11.46 23.32
CA LEU A 57 -18.06 -11.51 21.90
C LEU A 57 -18.95 -12.50 21.13
N ILE A 58 -19.29 -13.64 21.74
CA ILE A 58 -20.21 -14.61 21.13
C ILE A 58 -21.63 -14.03 21.04
N LYS A 59 -22.13 -13.41 22.12
CA LYS A 59 -23.43 -12.72 22.10
C LYS A 59 -23.47 -11.62 21.06
N LEU A 60 -22.39 -10.84 20.93
CA LEU A 60 -22.28 -9.80 19.91
C LEU A 60 -22.26 -10.38 18.50
N ARG A 61 -21.57 -11.50 18.28
CA ARG A 61 -21.54 -12.20 16.98
C ARG A 61 -22.91 -12.68 16.54
N GLU A 62 -23.73 -13.15 17.48
CA GLU A 62 -25.09 -13.63 17.22
C GLU A 62 -26.08 -12.49 17.00
N ALA A 63 -25.98 -11.41 17.79
CA ALA A 63 -26.88 -10.27 17.71
C ALA A 63 -26.60 -9.35 16.52
N ASP A 64 -25.32 -9.03 16.27
CA ASP A 64 -24.88 -8.14 15.20
C ASP A 64 -23.51 -8.57 14.63
N PRO A 65 -23.52 -9.33 13.52
CA PRO A 65 -22.31 -9.77 12.86
C PRO A 65 -21.39 -8.63 12.39
N GLU A 66 -21.93 -7.44 12.07
CA GLU A 66 -21.12 -6.29 11.64
C GLU A 66 -20.44 -5.61 12.81
N ALA A 67 -21.16 -5.39 13.91
CA ALA A 67 -20.58 -4.88 15.15
C ALA A 67 -19.49 -5.81 15.69
N PHE A 68 -19.71 -7.13 15.64
CA PHE A 68 -18.67 -8.11 15.99
C PHE A 68 -17.41 -7.96 15.12
N ARG A 69 -17.57 -7.75 13.81
CA ARG A 69 -16.43 -7.51 12.90
C ARG A 69 -15.72 -6.20 13.20
N ALA A 70 -16.45 -5.15 13.58
CA ALA A 70 -15.86 -3.87 14.00
C ALA A 70 -15.04 -4.07 15.29
N GLU A 71 -15.63 -4.66 16.31
CA GLU A 71 -14.99 -4.93 17.61
C GLU A 71 -13.74 -5.80 17.47
N LEU A 72 -13.81 -6.85 16.64
CA LEU A 72 -12.67 -7.70 16.34
C LEU A 72 -11.53 -6.93 15.66
N ARG A 73 -11.85 -6.05 14.71
CA ARG A 73 -10.86 -5.21 14.01
C ARG A 73 -10.17 -4.27 14.99
N GLU A 74 -10.92 -3.60 15.86
CA GLU A 74 -10.38 -2.72 16.90
C GLU A 74 -9.41 -3.47 17.81
N ARG A 75 -9.80 -4.65 18.30
CA ARG A 75 -8.97 -5.48 19.20
C ARG A 75 -7.70 -6.00 18.54
N LEU A 76 -7.78 -6.45 17.29
CA LEU A 76 -6.60 -6.89 16.54
C LEU A 76 -5.67 -5.72 16.23
N ARG A 77 -6.21 -4.52 15.95
CA ARG A 77 -5.44 -3.29 15.80
C ARG A 77 -4.72 -2.95 17.09
N TYR A 78 -5.44 -2.89 18.21
CA TYR A 78 -4.90 -2.64 19.54
C TYR A 78 -3.78 -3.62 19.90
N ARG A 79 -4.00 -4.94 19.73
CA ARG A 79 -2.98 -5.95 20.01
C ARG A 79 -1.72 -5.78 19.15
N ARG A 80 -1.87 -5.43 17.87
CA ARG A 80 -0.73 -5.19 16.97
C ARG A 80 0.11 -3.99 17.45
N HIS A 81 -0.53 -2.87 17.81
CA HIS A 81 0.20 -1.72 18.33
C HIS A 81 0.85 -2.03 19.68
N MET A 82 0.14 -2.72 20.57
CA MET A 82 0.68 -3.09 21.88
C MET A 82 1.87 -4.05 21.83
N ALA A 83 1.97 -4.91 20.80
CA ALA A 83 3.12 -5.78 20.63
C ALA A 83 4.43 -4.98 20.45
N HIS A 84 4.40 -3.87 19.71
CA HIS A 84 5.56 -3.01 19.50
C HIS A 84 5.88 -2.14 20.71
N LEU A 85 4.87 -1.76 21.49
CA LEU A 85 5.03 -0.89 22.66
C LEU A 85 5.66 -1.58 23.88
N LYS A 86 5.68 -2.93 23.90
CA LYS A 86 6.37 -3.71 24.95
C LYS A 86 7.87 -3.43 25.01
N GLU A 87 8.47 -3.00 23.91
CA GLU A 87 9.89 -2.65 23.84
C GLU A 87 10.17 -1.25 24.42
N THR A 88 9.13 -0.47 24.73
CA THR A 88 9.22 0.90 25.25
C THR A 88 8.30 1.10 26.48
N PRO A 89 8.71 0.67 27.69
CA PRO A 89 7.87 0.65 28.88
C PRO A 89 7.23 2.01 29.24
N LYS A 90 8.00 3.11 29.12
CA LYS A 90 7.52 4.47 29.42
C LYS A 90 6.39 4.91 28.49
N LEU A 91 6.46 4.54 27.21
CA LEU A 91 5.42 4.88 26.23
C LEU A 91 4.17 4.02 26.46
N TYR A 92 4.34 2.77 26.88
CA TYR A 92 3.23 1.91 27.27
C TYR A 92 2.49 2.47 28.49
N GLU A 93 3.22 2.84 29.56
CA GLU A 93 2.63 3.44 30.76
C GLU A 93 1.88 4.74 30.44
N PHE A 94 2.47 5.61 29.62
CA PHE A 94 1.81 6.82 29.14
C PHE A 94 0.52 6.52 28.38
N LEU A 95 0.53 5.55 27.45
CA LEU A 95 -0.67 5.20 26.70
C LEU A 95 -1.76 4.56 27.58
N MET A 96 -1.39 3.86 28.65
CA MET A 96 -2.35 3.25 29.58
C MET A 96 -2.92 4.23 30.59
N SER A 97 -2.25 5.36 30.86
CA SER A 97 -2.79 6.39 31.75
C SER A 97 -3.81 7.31 31.08
N LEU A 98 -3.91 7.28 29.74
CA LEU A 98 -4.87 8.08 28.98
C LEU A 98 -6.28 7.46 28.98
N PRO A 99 -7.35 8.30 28.92
CA PRO A 99 -8.70 7.84 28.65
C PRO A 99 -8.76 7.00 27.35
N PRO A 100 -9.66 6.00 27.26
CA PRO A 100 -9.75 5.10 26.10
C PRO A 100 -9.87 5.82 24.76
N GLU A 101 -10.62 6.93 24.72
CA GLU A 101 -10.83 7.72 23.50
C GLU A 101 -9.55 8.40 23.01
N GLU A 102 -8.78 9.01 23.91
CA GLU A 102 -7.51 9.68 23.59
C GLU A 102 -6.44 8.67 23.18
N ARG A 103 -6.37 7.55 23.92
CA ARG A 103 -5.51 6.43 23.58
C ARG A 103 -5.78 5.93 22.16
N ASN A 104 -7.04 5.73 21.79
CA ASN A 104 -7.41 5.25 20.46
C ASN A 104 -7.03 6.27 19.37
N ARG A 105 -7.25 7.56 19.59
CA ARG A 105 -6.81 8.62 18.65
C ARG A 105 -5.30 8.61 18.42
N ILE A 106 -4.50 8.43 19.48
CA ILE A 106 -3.05 8.37 19.36
C ILE A 106 -2.63 7.08 18.63
N LEU A 107 -3.24 5.94 18.98
CA LEU A 107 -2.98 4.68 18.30
C LEU A 107 -3.34 4.73 16.81
N ASP A 108 -4.38 5.47 16.43
CA ASP A 108 -4.76 5.65 15.02
C ASP A 108 -3.77 6.52 14.25
N ARG A 109 -3.13 7.49 14.92
CA ARG A 109 -2.04 8.29 14.33
C ARG A 109 -0.72 7.54 14.26
N LEU A 110 -0.45 6.69 15.26
CA LEU A 110 0.73 5.82 15.32
C LEU A 110 0.58 4.58 14.45
N ALA A 111 -0.65 4.22 14.09
CA ALA A 111 -0.87 3.18 13.14
C ALA A 111 -0.19 3.60 11.86
N PRO A 112 0.75 2.79 11.34
CA PRO A 112 1.26 3.06 10.01
C PRO A 112 0.03 3.23 9.12
N PRO A 113 -0.05 4.32 8.32
CA PRO A 113 -1.14 4.46 7.36
C PRO A 113 -1.21 3.13 6.63
N PRO A 114 -2.39 2.54 6.38
CA PRO A 114 -2.52 1.17 5.91
C PRO A 114 -1.61 1.02 4.69
N HIS A 115 -0.39 0.55 4.94
CA HIS A 115 0.63 0.47 3.93
C HIS A 115 0.13 -0.71 3.14
N ASP A 116 -0.45 -0.39 1.99
CA ASP A 116 -0.65 -1.40 0.99
C ASP A 116 0.72 -2.07 0.84
N ARG A 117 0.79 -3.37 1.12
CA ARG A 117 2.08 -4.07 1.18
C ARG A 117 2.80 -4.01 -0.19
N SER A 118 2.06 -3.63 -1.24
CA SER A 118 2.57 -3.21 -2.55
C SER A 118 3.60 -2.07 -2.45
N GLU A 119 3.42 -1.08 -1.56
CA GLU A 119 4.27 0.12 -1.52
C GLU A 119 5.70 -0.15 -1.01
N ARG A 120 5.89 -1.16 -0.15
CA ARG A 120 7.23 -1.48 0.41
C ARG A 120 8.12 -2.25 -0.55
N PHE A 121 7.57 -2.83 -1.61
CA PHE A 121 8.31 -3.57 -2.63
C PHE A 121 8.13 -2.93 -4.01
N GLY A 122 8.30 -1.61 -4.13
CA GLY A 122 8.49 -0.99 -5.44
C GLY A 122 7.30 -1.05 -6.42
N ASP A 123 6.10 -1.50 -6.01
CA ASP A 123 4.88 -1.37 -6.82
C ASP A 123 4.34 0.08 -6.73
N ARG A 124 5.20 1.09 -6.95
CA ARG A 124 4.81 2.51 -6.97
C ARG A 124 3.87 2.87 -8.13
N LYS A 125 3.67 1.96 -9.08
CA LYS A 125 2.54 1.95 -10.00
C LYS A 125 1.91 0.58 -9.87
N GLY A 126 0.64 0.53 -9.47
CA GLY A 126 -0.13 -0.71 -9.50
C GLY A 126 -0.03 -1.39 -10.88
N PRO A 127 -0.39 -2.68 -10.98
CA PRO A 127 -0.31 -3.42 -12.23
C PRO A 127 -0.94 -2.61 -13.36
N ASN A 128 -0.22 -2.46 -14.49
CA ASN A 128 -0.75 -1.78 -15.67
C ASN A 128 -2.16 -2.34 -15.94
N PRO A 129 -3.20 -1.48 -16.02
CA PRO A 129 -4.58 -1.94 -16.19
C PRO A 129 -4.76 -2.84 -17.41
N GLU A 130 -3.96 -2.64 -18.46
CA GLU A 130 -3.93 -3.51 -19.65
C GLU A 130 -3.48 -4.94 -19.31
N MET A 131 -2.45 -5.09 -18.47
CA MET A 131 -1.97 -6.41 -18.04
C MET A 131 -3.03 -7.12 -17.18
N GLY A 132 -3.68 -6.40 -16.26
CA GLY A 132 -4.74 -6.95 -15.43
C GLY A 132 -5.93 -7.45 -16.26
N ALA A 133 -6.39 -6.65 -17.21
CA ALA A 133 -7.45 -7.04 -18.13
C ALA A 133 -7.08 -8.29 -18.94
N MET A 134 -5.83 -8.35 -19.44
CA MET A 134 -5.35 -9.48 -20.23
C MET A 134 -5.26 -10.78 -19.41
N GLU A 135 -4.85 -10.69 -18.14
CA GLU A 135 -4.83 -11.85 -17.23
C GLU A 135 -6.24 -12.39 -16.96
N ASP A 136 -7.22 -11.51 -16.80
CA ASP A 136 -8.63 -11.89 -16.63
C ASP A 136 -9.22 -12.52 -17.89
N GLU A 137 -8.87 -12.00 -19.07
CA GLU A 137 -9.25 -12.58 -20.36
C GLU A 137 -8.63 -13.98 -20.55
N ILE A 138 -7.32 -14.14 -20.27
CA ILE A 138 -6.64 -15.45 -20.30
C ILE A 138 -7.34 -16.43 -19.35
N ARG A 139 -7.64 -15.99 -18.12
CA ARG A 139 -8.35 -16.82 -17.13
C ARG A 139 -9.73 -17.26 -17.65
N THR A 140 -10.43 -16.39 -18.36
CA THR A 140 -11.72 -16.69 -18.97
C THR A 140 -11.57 -17.67 -20.12
N MET A 141 -10.60 -17.47 -21.01
CA MET A 141 -10.30 -18.39 -22.12
C MET A 141 -9.91 -19.78 -21.64
N VAL A 142 -9.12 -19.90 -20.57
CA VAL A 142 -8.76 -21.19 -19.96
C VAL A 142 -10.01 -21.93 -19.45
N LYS A 143 -10.99 -21.21 -18.86
CA LYS A 143 -12.27 -21.82 -18.45
C LYS A 143 -13.06 -22.31 -19.66
N THR A 144 -13.10 -21.54 -20.75
CA THR A 144 -13.78 -21.93 -21.99
C THR A 144 -13.11 -23.15 -22.62
N TYR A 145 -11.78 -23.15 -22.76
CA TYR A 145 -10.98 -24.26 -23.30
C TYR A 145 -11.28 -25.60 -22.62
N ARG A 146 -11.42 -25.59 -21.28
CA ARG A 146 -11.72 -26.78 -20.48
C ARG A 146 -13.13 -27.34 -20.74
N LYS A 147 -14.08 -26.50 -21.15
CA LYS A 147 -15.48 -26.86 -21.41
C LYS A 147 -15.74 -27.24 -22.87
N THR A 148 -14.93 -26.74 -23.80
CA THR A 148 -15.06 -27.07 -25.22
C THR A 148 -14.76 -28.55 -25.44
N GLU A 149 -15.52 -29.22 -26.31
CA GLU A 149 -15.28 -30.63 -26.69
C GLU A 149 -14.65 -30.76 -28.07
N LYS A 150 -15.00 -29.85 -28.99
CA LYS A 150 -14.55 -29.90 -30.37
C LYS A 150 -13.05 -29.58 -30.48
N PRO A 151 -12.26 -30.42 -31.18
CA PRO A 151 -10.81 -30.27 -31.26
C PRO A 151 -10.37 -29.01 -32.03
N GLY A 152 -11.08 -28.63 -33.10
CA GLY A 152 -10.76 -27.41 -33.86
C GLY A 152 -10.92 -26.12 -33.05
N GLU A 153 -12.02 -25.98 -32.32
CA GLU A 153 -12.26 -24.83 -31.43
C GLU A 153 -11.23 -24.78 -30.29
N LYS A 154 -10.81 -25.94 -29.75
CA LYS A 154 -9.73 -26.01 -28.76
C LYS A 154 -8.41 -25.48 -29.30
N GLN A 155 -8.02 -25.89 -30.51
CA GLN A 155 -6.77 -25.42 -31.12
C GLN A 155 -6.77 -23.90 -31.32
N GLN A 156 -7.92 -23.33 -31.71
CA GLN A 156 -8.06 -21.89 -31.84
C GLN A 156 -7.94 -21.16 -30.49
N ILE A 157 -8.67 -21.61 -29.46
CA ILE A 157 -8.57 -21.04 -28.11
C ILE A 157 -7.13 -21.15 -27.57
N GLN A 158 -6.44 -22.26 -27.85
CA GLN A 158 -5.05 -22.44 -27.45
C GLN A 158 -4.12 -21.43 -28.14
N ALA A 159 -4.30 -21.18 -29.43
CA ALA A 159 -3.54 -20.18 -30.17
C ALA A 159 -3.80 -18.76 -29.61
N ASP A 160 -5.05 -18.44 -29.30
CA ASP A 160 -5.42 -17.15 -28.71
C ASP A 160 -4.80 -16.94 -27.32
N ILE A 161 -4.85 -17.97 -26.45
CA ILE A 161 -4.20 -17.94 -25.14
C ILE A 161 -2.69 -17.70 -25.30
N ARG A 162 -2.04 -18.39 -26.25
CA ARG A 162 -0.61 -18.22 -26.52
C ARG A 162 -0.28 -16.79 -26.92
N ASN A 163 -0.99 -16.22 -27.89
CA ASN A 163 -0.75 -14.86 -28.37
C ASN A 163 -0.92 -13.83 -27.24
N ARG A 164 -1.92 -14.01 -26.37
CA ARG A 164 -2.11 -13.14 -25.20
C ARG A 164 -1.01 -13.29 -24.16
N LEU A 165 -0.51 -14.50 -23.93
CA LEU A 165 0.61 -14.73 -23.02
C LEU A 165 1.91 -14.09 -23.55
N GLU A 166 2.16 -14.18 -24.86
CA GLU A 166 3.30 -13.51 -25.52
C GLU A 166 3.19 -11.99 -25.33
N ARG A 167 2.02 -11.41 -25.57
CA ARG A 167 1.79 -9.97 -25.34
C ARG A 167 1.95 -9.55 -23.87
N LEU A 168 1.44 -10.36 -22.93
CA LEU A 168 1.60 -10.10 -21.50
C LEU A 168 3.07 -10.16 -21.07
N PHE A 169 3.84 -11.08 -21.65
CA PHE A 169 5.28 -11.18 -21.42
C PHE A 169 6.00 -9.91 -21.88
N ASP A 170 5.71 -9.42 -23.09
CA ASP A 170 6.30 -8.19 -23.62
C ASP A 170 5.95 -6.97 -22.77
N LEU A 171 4.68 -6.82 -22.36
CA LEU A 171 4.24 -5.73 -21.49
C LEU A 171 4.97 -5.73 -20.15
N ARG A 172 5.16 -6.90 -19.54
CA ARG A 172 5.96 -7.04 -18.31
C ARG A 172 7.44 -6.71 -18.55
N GLY A 173 7.98 -7.10 -19.71
CA GLY A 173 9.33 -6.73 -20.13
C GLY A 173 9.50 -5.21 -20.22
N GLN A 174 8.57 -4.53 -20.89
CA GLN A 174 8.55 -3.07 -21.00
C GLN A 174 8.42 -2.37 -19.64
N GLN A 175 7.52 -2.84 -18.77
CA GLN A 175 7.38 -2.29 -17.43
C GLN A 175 8.68 -2.42 -16.63
N ARG A 176 9.36 -3.57 -16.70
CA ARG A 176 10.66 -3.76 -16.03
C ARG A 176 11.75 -2.87 -16.60
N LEU A 177 11.80 -2.71 -17.93
CA LEU A 177 12.74 -1.78 -18.56
C LEU A 177 12.49 -0.34 -18.09
N GLN A 178 11.24 0.07 -17.97
CA GLN A 178 10.89 1.37 -17.39
C GLN A 178 11.36 1.50 -15.93
N MET A 179 11.11 0.48 -15.10
CA MET A 179 11.57 0.49 -13.70
C MET A 179 13.10 0.57 -13.60
N ILE A 180 13.82 -0.11 -14.49
CA ILE A 180 15.29 -0.04 -14.55
C ILE A 180 15.72 1.38 -14.90
N ALA A 181 15.12 2.00 -15.93
CA ALA A 181 15.44 3.36 -16.32
C ALA A 181 15.17 4.39 -15.20
N GLU A 182 14.03 4.26 -14.51
CA GLU A 182 13.70 5.10 -13.35
C GLU A 182 14.72 4.91 -12.21
N ALA A 183 15.09 3.66 -11.91
CA ALA A 183 16.10 3.36 -10.89
C ALA A 183 17.51 3.86 -11.25
N GLU A 184 17.89 3.81 -12.52
CA GLU A 184 19.16 4.36 -13.01
C GLU A 184 19.21 5.89 -12.85
N GLN A 185 18.10 6.58 -13.11
CA GLN A 185 18.00 8.01 -12.88
C GLN A 185 18.11 8.36 -11.39
N ASP A 186 17.40 7.62 -10.52
CA ASP A 186 17.49 7.80 -9.07
C ASP A 186 18.93 7.58 -8.57
N LEU A 187 19.60 6.54 -9.09
CA LEU A 187 21.00 6.24 -8.77
C LEU A 187 21.94 7.36 -9.20
N GLN A 188 21.72 7.99 -10.36
CA GLN A 188 22.50 9.16 -10.79
C GLN A 188 22.30 10.35 -9.85
N VAL A 189 21.06 10.62 -9.41
CA VAL A 189 20.77 11.70 -8.45
C VAL A 189 21.48 11.44 -7.12
N LEU A 190 21.40 10.22 -6.59
CA LEU A 190 22.06 9.85 -5.34
C LEU A 190 23.58 9.95 -5.43
N LYS A 191 24.18 9.53 -6.56
CA LYS A 191 25.62 9.72 -6.82
C LYS A 191 26.00 11.19 -6.77
N LYS A 192 25.26 12.05 -7.48
CA LYS A 192 25.51 13.50 -7.46
C LYS A 192 25.44 14.08 -6.05
N GLN A 193 24.41 13.71 -5.27
CA GLN A 193 24.28 14.15 -3.87
C GLN A 193 25.45 13.68 -3.00
N LEU A 194 25.92 12.45 -3.22
CA LEU A 194 27.08 11.92 -2.50
C LEU A 194 28.34 12.69 -2.86
N ASP A 195 28.57 12.94 -4.15
CA ASP A 195 29.73 13.70 -4.64
C ASP A 195 29.72 15.14 -4.09
N GLU A 196 28.56 15.81 -4.12
CA GLU A 196 28.38 17.13 -3.52
C GLU A 196 28.70 17.11 -2.01
N ARG A 197 28.24 16.09 -1.29
CA ARG A 197 28.52 15.94 0.15
C ARG A 197 30.01 15.66 0.40
N GLN A 198 30.66 14.86 -0.42
CA GLN A 198 32.09 14.57 -0.33
C GLN A 198 32.92 15.82 -0.61
N ALA A 199 32.56 16.59 -1.65
CA ALA A 199 33.22 17.85 -1.97
C ALA A 199 33.09 18.89 -0.85
N ASN A 200 31.96 18.87 -0.12
CA ASN A 200 31.71 19.77 1.01
C ASN A 200 32.05 19.15 2.38
N ARG A 201 32.77 18.02 2.41
CA ARG A 201 33.00 17.26 3.65
C ARG A 201 33.61 18.11 4.76
N GLU A 202 34.72 18.80 4.49
CA GLU A 202 35.43 19.58 5.51
C GLU A 202 34.54 20.71 6.05
N LYS A 203 33.86 21.45 5.17
CA LYS A 203 32.92 22.51 5.58
C LYS A 203 31.79 21.99 6.48
N ILE A 204 31.26 20.80 6.18
CA ILE A 204 30.23 20.16 7.02
C ILE A 204 30.81 19.79 8.38
N ILE A 205 32.03 19.26 8.42
CA ILE A 205 32.73 18.89 9.67
C ILE A 205 33.03 20.14 10.50
N GLU A 206 33.60 21.19 9.91
CA GLU A 206 33.93 22.45 10.58
C GLU A 206 32.68 23.11 11.16
N ARG A 207 31.58 23.21 10.38
CA ARG A 207 30.30 23.70 10.88
C ARG A 207 29.82 22.89 12.07
N ARG A 208 29.86 21.56 11.98
CA ARG A 208 29.40 20.69 13.07
C ARG A 208 30.30 20.78 14.29
N LEU A 209 31.60 20.99 14.09
CA LEU A 209 32.56 21.19 15.16
C LEU A 209 32.27 22.50 15.90
N GLY A 210 32.04 23.60 15.18
CA GLY A 210 31.65 24.89 15.77
C GLY A 210 30.35 24.81 16.57
N GLU A 211 29.32 24.13 16.02
CA GLU A 211 28.05 23.86 16.72
C GLU A 211 28.26 23.09 18.04
N LEU A 212 29.22 22.15 18.09
CA LEU A 212 29.49 21.34 19.30
C LEU A 212 30.36 22.06 20.32
N LEU A 213 31.28 22.90 19.86
CA LEU A 213 32.19 23.67 20.73
C LEU A 213 31.54 24.94 21.29
N HIS A 214 30.32 25.27 20.87
CA HIS A 214 29.59 26.49 21.28
C HIS A 214 30.38 27.78 20.97
N GLU A 215 31.27 27.74 19.97
CA GLU A 215 32.02 28.92 19.53
C GLU A 215 31.12 29.88 18.72
N ASP A 216 30.03 29.36 18.15
CA ASP A 216 28.92 30.18 17.69
C ASP A 216 27.95 30.40 18.85
N ASP A 217 28.04 31.58 19.45
CA ASP A 217 27.18 32.10 20.54
C ASP A 217 25.72 32.36 20.07
N LEU A 218 25.24 31.60 19.08
CA LEU A 218 23.84 31.57 18.67
C LEU A 218 23.07 30.68 19.65
N ALA A 219 22.79 31.31 20.79
CA ALA A 219 21.76 30.92 21.73
C ALA A 219 20.48 30.50 21.00
N TRP A 220 20.00 29.32 21.38
CA TRP A 220 18.63 28.86 21.20
C TRP A 220 17.66 29.73 21.99
#